data_AF-A0A3P9HSF6-F1
#
_entry.id   AF-A0A3P9HSF6-F1
#
_cell.length_a   1.000
_cell.length_b   1.000
_cell.length_c   1.000
_cell.angle_alpha   90.00
_cell.angle_beta   90.00
_cell.angle_gamma   90.00
#
_symmetry.space_group_name_H-M   'P 1'
#
loop_
_entity.id
_entity.type
_entity.pdbx_description
1 polymer ?
#
loop_
_entity_poly.entity_id
_entity_poly.type
_entity_poly.pdbx_seq_one_letter_code
_entity_poly.pdbx_strand_id
1 'polypeptide(L)'
;ESNNKAIAVAQKASEEDQAGNYEEAIRSYQHAVKYFLHILKREPQGKDGNQKIRDKCKLYLDRVEELQEYMANKEVTTNYIWSLRSYSQHVMYGDLALSPQ
;
A
#
# COMPACT_ATOMS: atom_id res chain seq x y z
N GLU A 1 15.42 10.71 -20.65
CA GLU A 1 14.01 10.23 -20.59
C GLU A 1 13.60 9.56 -19.27
N SER A 2 14.50 8.85 -18.57
CA SER A 2 14.15 8.09 -17.35
C SER A 2 13.58 8.95 -16.21
N ASN A 3 14.00 10.22 -16.09
CA ASN A 3 13.54 11.12 -15.03
C ASN A 3 12.04 11.46 -15.15
N ASN A 4 11.57 11.78 -16.35
CA ASN A 4 10.15 12.11 -16.59
C ASN A 4 9.24 10.91 -16.31
N LYS A 5 9.71 9.69 -16.61
CA LYS A 5 8.97 8.45 -16.30
C LYS A 5 8.86 8.24 -14.79
N ALA A 6 9.94 8.42 -14.04
CA ALA A 6 9.92 8.29 -12.58
C ALA A 6 8.94 9.28 -11.93
N ILE A 7 8.92 10.53 -12.43
CA ILE A 7 8.00 11.57 -11.94
C ILE A 7 6.56 11.24 -12.29
N ALA A 8 6.26 10.81 -13.51
CA ALA A 8 4.92 10.44 -13.92
C ALA A 8 4.35 9.28 -13.09
N VAL A 9 5.18 8.27 -12.79
CA VAL A 9 4.78 7.13 -11.95
C VAL A 9 4.55 7.58 -10.49
N ALA A 10 5.39 8.47 -9.96
CA ALA A 10 5.19 9.02 -8.61
C ALA A 10 3.94 9.88 -8.49
N GLN A 11 3.62 10.64 -9.55
CA GLN A 11 2.40 11.43 -9.62
C GLN A 11 1.17 10.52 -9.62
N LYS A 12 1.15 9.48 -10.47
CA LYS A 12 0.10 8.46 -10.46
C LYS A 12 -0.04 7.83 -9.06
N ALA A 13 1.07 7.46 -8.42
CA ALA A 13 1.04 6.88 -7.07
C ALA A 13 0.32 7.79 -6.06
N SER A 14 0.56 9.10 -6.14
CA SER A 14 -0.05 10.09 -5.23
C SER A 14 -1.55 10.29 -5.52
N GLU A 15 -1.96 10.21 -6.79
CA GLU A 15 -3.37 10.26 -7.18
C GLU A 15 -4.12 9.02 -6.69
N GLU A 16 -3.53 7.82 -6.82
CA GLU A 16 -4.11 6.57 -6.33
C GLU A 16 -4.19 6.55 -4.78
N ASP A 17 -3.18 7.09 -4.08
CA ASP A 17 -3.19 7.23 -2.62
C ASP A 17 -4.35 8.13 -2.17
N GLN A 18 -4.52 9.29 -2.82
CA GLN A 18 -5.64 10.20 -2.55
C GLN A 18 -7.01 9.60 -2.90
N ALA A 19 -7.07 8.74 -3.92
CA ALA A 19 -8.28 8.01 -4.30
C ALA A 19 -8.61 6.85 -3.34
N GLY A 20 -7.70 6.51 -2.41
CA GLY A 20 -7.86 5.37 -1.50
C GLY A 20 -7.54 4.01 -2.13
N ASN A 21 -6.96 4.01 -3.34
CA ASN A 21 -6.51 2.82 -4.06
C ASN A 21 -5.13 2.38 -3.57
N TYR A 22 -5.04 2.05 -2.28
CA TYR A 22 -3.76 1.88 -1.58
C TYR A 22 -2.87 0.77 -2.18
N GLU A 23 -3.44 -0.32 -2.70
CA GLU A 23 -2.66 -1.38 -3.36
C GLU A 23 -1.93 -0.87 -4.61
N GLU A 24 -2.62 -0.10 -5.44
CA GLU A 24 -2.07 0.44 -6.69
C GLU A 24 -1.12 1.61 -6.40
N ALA A 25 -1.41 2.40 -5.36
CA ALA A 25 -0.52 3.43 -4.84
C ALA A 25 0.82 2.83 -4.39
N ILE A 26 0.80 1.77 -3.57
CA ILE A 26 1.99 1.07 -3.10
C ILE A 26 2.84 0.58 -4.27
N ARG A 27 2.22 -0.11 -5.24
CA ARG A 27 2.92 -0.61 -6.43
C ARG A 27 3.56 0.51 -7.23
N SER A 28 2.83 1.61 -7.41
CA SER A 28 3.30 2.77 -8.17
C SER A 28 4.47 3.48 -7.45
N TYR A 29 4.40 3.66 -6.13
CA TYR A 29 5.51 4.21 -5.34
C TYR A 29 6.77 3.35 -5.43
N GLN A 30 6.65 2.02 -5.30
CA GLN A 30 7.78 1.09 -5.45
C GLN A 30 8.41 1.17 -6.84
N HIS A 31 7.59 1.26 -7.90
CA HIS A 31 8.09 1.45 -9.26
C HIS A 31 8.80 2.80 -9.44
N ALA A 32 8.26 3.89 -8.88
CA ALA A 32 8.90 5.20 -8.92
C ALA A 32 10.30 5.15 -8.27
N VAL A 33 10.42 4.57 -7.08
CA VAL A 33 11.69 4.38 -6.36
C VAL A 33 12.68 3.58 -7.22
N LYS A 34 12.24 2.49 -7.85
CA LYS A 34 13.08 1.68 -8.73
C LYS A 34 13.65 2.50 -9.90
N TYR A 35 12.83 3.37 -10.51
CA TYR A 35 13.30 4.26 -11.57
C TYR A 35 14.28 5.31 -11.05
N PHE A 36 14.02 5.91 -9.89
CA PHE A 36 14.93 6.87 -9.27
C PHE A 36 16.29 6.27 -8.91
N LEU A 37 16.32 5.04 -8.39
CA LEU A 37 17.56 4.30 -8.14
C LEU A 37 18.33 3.98 -9.43
N HIS A 38 17.61 3.69 -10.52
CA HIS A 38 18.24 3.48 -11.83
C HIS A 38 18.91 4.74 -12.35
N ILE A 39 18.27 5.90 -12.20
CA ILE A 39 18.85 7.21 -12.55
C ILE A 39 20.11 7.46 -11.73
N LEU A 40 20.06 7.27 -10.41
CA LEU A 40 21.24 7.43 -9.53
C LEU A 40 22.42 6.55 -9.95
N LYS A 41 22.17 5.33 -10.45
CA LYS A 41 23.21 4.40 -10.88
C LYS A 41 23.77 4.72 -12.26
N ARG A 42 22.93 5.17 -13.20
CA ARG A 42 23.33 5.38 -14.61
C ARG A 42 23.73 6.80 -14.95
N GLU A 43 23.02 7.77 -14.38
CA GLU A 43 23.12 9.18 -14.74
C GLU A 43 23.22 10.02 -13.45
N PRO A 44 24.38 10.02 -12.77
CA PRO A 44 24.56 10.78 -11.53
C PRO A 44 24.31 12.28 -11.78
N GLN A 45 23.42 12.89 -11.01
CA GLN A 45 22.99 14.29 -11.15
C GLN A 45 23.84 15.25 -10.28
N GLY A 46 25.09 14.90 -9.98
CA GLY A 46 25.92 15.57 -8.98
C GLY A 46 25.49 15.27 -7.54
N LYS A 47 26.24 15.78 -6.55
CA LYS A 47 26.02 15.49 -5.12
C LYS A 47 24.62 15.91 -4.66
N ASP A 48 24.24 17.15 -4.94
CA ASP A 48 22.96 17.72 -4.49
C ASP A 48 21.75 17.13 -5.24
N GLY A 49 21.88 16.90 -6.55
CA GLY A 49 20.84 16.25 -7.34
C GLY A 49 20.60 14.81 -6.89
N ASN A 50 21.70 14.07 -6.64
CA ASN A 50 21.61 12.71 -6.12
C ASN A 50 21.00 12.66 -4.72
N GLN A 51 21.31 13.63 -3.86
CA GLN A 51 20.70 13.70 -2.52
C GLN A 51 19.19 13.93 -2.62
N LYS A 52 18.73 14.88 -3.45
CA LYS A 52 17.30 15.12 -3.67
C LYS A 52 16.56 13.87 -4.16
N ILE A 53 17.17 13.08 -5.05
CA ILE A 53 16.57 11.83 -5.52
C ILE A 53 16.50 10.80 -4.38
N ARG A 54 17.55 10.68 -3.56
CA ARG A 54 17.55 9.79 -2.39
C ARG A 54 16.48 10.18 -1.37
N ASP A 55 16.34 11.46 -1.08
CA ASP A 55 15.34 11.98 -0.14
C ASP A 55 13.92 11.67 -0.64
N LYS A 56 13.67 11.82 -1.95
CA LYS A 56 12.40 11.40 -2.57
C LYS A 56 12.16 9.89 -2.47
N CYS A 57 13.18 9.07 -2.74
CA CYS A 57 13.05 7.62 -2.58
C CYS A 57 12.66 7.25 -1.15
N LYS A 58 13.32 7.88 -0.16
CA LYS A 58 13.00 7.65 1.25
C LYS A 58 11.56 8.03 1.55
N LEU A 59 11.12 9.23 1.16
CA LEU A 59 9.75 9.68 1.37
C LEU A 59 8.71 8.70 0.81
N TYR A 60 8.93 8.17 -0.39
CA TYR A 60 8.00 7.20 -0.98
C TYR A 60 8.02 5.83 -0.29
N LEU A 61 9.18 5.39 0.20
CA LEU A 61 9.27 4.14 0.95
C LEU A 61 8.59 4.26 2.32
N ASP A 62 8.84 5.36 3.04
CA ASP A 62 8.19 5.64 4.33
C ASP A 62 6.64 5.62 4.15
N ARG A 63 6.12 6.24 3.08
CA ARG A 63 4.69 6.21 2.77
C ARG A 63 4.17 4.82 2.41
N VAL A 64 4.96 4.00 1.70
CA VAL A 64 4.59 2.61 1.39
C VAL A 64 4.45 1.78 2.67
N GLU A 65 5.37 1.96 3.63
CA GLU A 65 5.32 1.28 4.92
C GLU A 65 4.05 1.66 5.70
N GLU A 66 3.72 2.96 5.77
CA GLU A 66 2.48 3.44 6.40
C GLU A 66 1.22 2.82 5.77
N LEU A 67 1.17 2.77 4.44
CA LEU A 67 0.01 2.20 3.72
C LEU A 67 -0.11 0.68 3.95
N GLN A 68 1.02 -0.04 3.99
CA GLN A 68 1.03 -1.47 4.28
C GLN A 68 0.55 -1.77 5.70
N GLU A 69 0.99 -0.98 6.69
CA GLU A 69 0.52 -1.10 8.07
C GLU A 69 -0.98 -0.84 8.17
N TYR A 70 -1.46 0.23 7.53
CA TYR A 70 -2.89 0.55 7.48
C TYR A 70 -3.73 -0.59 6.89
N MET A 71 -3.26 -1.19 5.77
CA MET A 71 -3.93 -2.31 5.13
C MET A 71 -3.96 -3.55 6.03
N ALA A 72 -2.85 -3.89 6.69
CA ALA A 72 -2.78 -5.03 7.60
C ALA A 72 -3.73 -4.85 8.80
N ASN A 73 -3.77 -3.66 9.39
CA ASN A 73 -4.68 -3.35 10.50
C ASN A 73 -6.15 -3.43 10.07
N LYS A 74 -6.47 -2.98 8.86
CA LYS A 74 -7.81 -3.09 8.28
C LYS A 74 -8.21 -4.55 8.07
N GLU A 75 -7.31 -5.40 7.59
CA GLU A 75 -7.54 -6.84 7.42
C GLU A 75 -7.81 -7.52 8.77
N VAL A 76 -6.95 -7.28 9.77
CA VAL A 76 -7.12 -7.83 11.13
C VAL A 76 -8.47 -7.42 11.72
N THR A 77 -8.83 -6.14 11.62
CA THR A 77 -10.10 -5.62 12.12
C THR A 77 -11.29 -6.27 11.40
N THR A 78 -11.20 -6.42 10.08
CA THR A 78 -12.23 -7.06 9.26
C THR A 78 -12.43 -8.51 9.69
N ASN A 79 -11.34 -9.28 9.83
CA ASN A 79 -11.37 -10.68 10.28
C ASN A 79 -11.99 -10.84 11.66
N TYR A 80 -11.65 -9.95 12.59
CA TYR A 80 -12.26 -9.92 13.92
C TYR A 80 -13.77 -9.72 13.85
N ILE A 81 -14.25 -8.74 13.06
CA ILE A 81 -15.69 -8.50 12.88
C ILE A 81 -16.40 -9.71 12.27
N TRP A 82 -15.80 -10.37 11.27
CA TRP A 82 -16.36 -11.60 10.70
C TRP A 82 -16.43 -12.73 11.72
N SER A 83 -15.40 -12.91 12.55
CA SER A 83 -15.41 -13.92 13.62
C SER A 83 -16.50 -13.65 14.65
N LEU A 84 -16.69 -12.39 15.06
CA LEU A 84 -17.73 -12.00 16.00
C LEU A 84 -19.13 -12.21 15.42
N ARG A 85 -19.34 -11.85 14.15
CA ARG A 85 -20.62 -12.08 13.45
C ARG A 85 -20.92 -13.58 13.33
N SER A 86 -19.92 -14.38 12.96
CA SER A 86 -20.06 -15.84 12.86
C SER A 86 -20.40 -16.47 14.22
N TYR A 87 -19.67 -16.08 15.27
CA TYR A 87 -19.93 -16.54 16.64
C TYR A 87 -21.34 -16.14 17.10
N SER A 88 -21.74 -14.88 16.90
CA SER A 88 -23.09 -14.41 17.25
C SER A 88 -24.18 -15.17 16.49
N GLN A 89 -23.99 -15.46 15.20
CA GLN A 89 -24.94 -16.24 14.39
C GLN A 89 -25.09 -17.66 14.94
N HIS A 90 -23.98 -18.30 15.34
CA HIS A 90 -24.01 -19.62 15.94
C HIS A 90 -24.72 -19.62 17.30
N VAL A 91 -24.46 -18.64 18.17
CA VAL A 91 -25.16 -18.53 19.47
C VAL A 91 -26.66 -18.27 19.29
N MET A 92 -27.04 -17.45 18.31
CA MET A 92 -28.45 -17.08 18.10
C MET A 92 -29.29 -18.16 17.41
N TYR A 93 -28.67 -18.99 16.55
CA TYR A 93 -29.39 -19.89 15.65
C TYR A 93 -28.82 -21.32 15.58
N GLY A 94 -27.77 -21.64 16.36
CA GLY A 94 -27.04 -22.91 16.30
C GLY A 94 -27.79 -24.13 16.84
N ASP A 95 -28.77 -23.93 17.72
CA ASP A 95 -29.56 -25.01 18.34
C ASP A 95 -30.91 -25.28 17.62
N LEU A 96 -31.21 -24.60 16.51
CA LEU A 96 -32.37 -24.88 15.66
C LEU A 96 -32.17 -26.10 14.74
N ALA A 97 -31.38 -27.08 15.19
CA ALA A 97 -31.38 -28.41 14.61
C ALA A 97 -32.71 -29.08 14.94
N LEU A 98 -33.61 -29.07 13.95
CA LEU A 98 -34.88 -29.79 13.90
C LEU A 98 -34.75 -31.16 14.59
N SER A 99 -35.58 -31.36 15.61
CA SER A 99 -35.91 -32.70 16.10
C SER A 99 -36.33 -33.55 14.89
N PRO A 100 -35.71 -34.71 14.65
CA PRO A 100 -36.28 -35.69 13.75
C PRO A 100 -37.56 -36.20 14.43
N GLN A 101 -38.69 -36.06 13.73
CA GLN A 101 -39.91 -36.79 14.05
C GLN A 101 -39.81 -38.20 13.49
#